data_AF-A0A9W7B6F8-F1
#
_entry.id   AF-A0A9W7B6F8-F1
#
_cell.length_a   1.000
_cell.length_b   1.000
_cell.length_c   1.000
_cell.angle_alpha   90.00
_cell.angle_beta   90.00
_cell.angle_gamma   90.00
#
_symmetry.space_group_name_H-M   'P 1'
#
loop_
_entity.id
_entity.type
_entity.pdbx_description
1 polymer ?
#
loop_
_entity_poly.entity_id
_entity_poly.type
_entity_poly.pdbx_seq_one_letter_code
_entity_poly.pdbx_strand_id
1 'polypeptide(L)'
;MGFPFEDRVKKFLEIRAGLQPKEVPLVLTTFVGVKWSTSLLFVLLGVRYRPLNRLFTSSRTRFTSTLKKNRSNPSYSPYIKRYDQRTAEFNRIHVSSHTQTLTFYESLGSKYRLISSKMSEAVASSPMFGSISRKFNLEPAPLALGVAEGLLLYKITFLIHAPLELYFIVKFFQRRKKEENTFGQKVGREIGDFVDLGIMVYDDEGEEVGFEVVKEVVKEENKGEGT
;
A
#
# COMPACT_ATOMS: atom_id res chain seq x y z
N MET A 1 15.08 -40.31 3.08
CA MET A 1 13.92 -39.73 2.34
C MET A 1 13.68 -38.33 2.85
N GLY A 2 13.82 -37.31 1.99
CA GLY A 2 13.48 -35.94 2.36
C GLY A 2 11.97 -35.72 2.27
N PHE A 3 11.37 -35.05 3.26
CA PHE A 3 9.99 -34.60 3.14
C PHE A 3 9.82 -33.74 1.89
N PRO A 4 8.70 -33.85 1.16
CA PRO A 4 8.40 -32.94 0.07
C PRO A 4 8.33 -31.50 0.60
N PHE A 5 8.70 -30.54 -0.26
CA PHE A 5 8.78 -29.13 0.12
C PHE A 5 7.45 -28.59 0.67
N GLU A 6 6.34 -29.06 0.12
CA GLU A 6 4.98 -28.68 0.53
C GLU A 6 4.69 -29.00 2.00
N ASP A 7 5.08 -30.19 2.48
CA ASP A 7 4.87 -30.60 3.87
C ASP A 7 5.69 -29.75 4.83
N ARG A 8 6.90 -29.33 4.42
CA ARG A 8 7.72 -28.41 5.23
C ARG A 8 7.06 -27.04 5.36
N VAL A 9 6.47 -26.53 4.27
CA VAL A 9 5.78 -25.23 4.28
C VAL A 9 4.50 -25.31 5.11
N LYS A 10 3.69 -26.36 4.94
CA LYS A 10 2.47 -26.59 5.74
C LYS A 10 2.81 -26.66 7.24
N LYS A 11 3.79 -27.48 7.60
CA LYS A 11 4.25 -27.62 8.99
C LYS A 11 4.80 -26.30 9.55
N PHE A 12 5.51 -25.52 8.74
CA PHE A 12 6.00 -24.21 9.17
C PHE A 12 4.85 -23.23 9.42
N LEU A 13 3.85 -23.17 8.53
CA LEU A 13 2.69 -22.29 8.67
C LEU A 13 1.82 -22.66 9.87
N GLU A 14 1.60 -23.95 10.11
CA GLU A 14 0.85 -24.42 11.26
C GLU A 14 1.57 -24.13 12.58
N ILE A 15 2.86 -24.47 12.68
CA ILE A 15 3.62 -24.35 13.94
C ILE A 15 3.95 -22.89 14.25
N ARG A 16 4.41 -22.11 13.27
CA ARG A 16 4.89 -20.73 13.52
C ARG A 16 3.81 -19.69 13.36
N ALA A 17 2.93 -19.86 12.37
CA ALA A 17 1.98 -18.84 11.97
C ALA A 17 0.55 -19.14 12.48
N GLY A 18 0.26 -20.36 12.93
CA GLY A 18 -1.08 -20.76 13.39
C GLY A 18 -2.16 -20.71 12.30
N LEU A 19 -1.73 -20.64 11.04
CA LEU A 19 -2.57 -20.52 9.85
C LEU A 19 -2.77 -21.89 9.22
N GLN A 20 -3.99 -22.21 8.84
CA GLN A 20 -4.26 -23.41 8.04
C GLN A 20 -3.79 -23.19 6.60
N PRO A 21 -3.36 -24.26 5.90
CA PRO A 21 -2.97 -24.15 4.49
C PRO A 21 -4.07 -23.53 3.61
N LYS A 22 -5.35 -23.79 3.91
CA LYS A 22 -6.51 -23.22 3.20
C LYS A 22 -6.65 -21.69 3.34
N GLU A 23 -6.10 -21.10 4.39
CA GLU A 23 -6.20 -19.66 4.68
C GLU A 23 -5.11 -18.83 3.97
N VAL A 24 -4.01 -19.47 3.53
CA VAL A 24 -2.89 -18.81 2.87
C VAL A 24 -3.32 -18.00 1.62
N PRO A 25 -4.06 -18.57 0.65
CA PRO A 25 -4.50 -17.79 -0.51
C PRO A 25 -5.42 -16.62 -0.10
N LEU A 26 -6.22 -16.77 0.95
CA LEU A 26 -7.10 -15.73 1.45
C LEU A 26 -6.31 -14.57 2.08
N VAL A 27 -5.27 -14.88 2.87
CA VAL A 27 -4.34 -13.88 3.42
C VAL A 27 -3.62 -13.14 2.30
N LEU A 28 -3.12 -13.87 1.29
CA LEU A 28 -2.39 -13.27 0.16
C LEU A 28 -3.28 -12.38 -0.71
N THR A 29 -4.50 -12.82 -1.02
CA THR A 29 -5.46 -12.01 -1.78
C THR A 29 -5.85 -10.75 -1.02
N THR A 30 -6.09 -10.85 0.29
CA THR A 30 -6.35 -9.70 1.17
C THR A 30 -5.15 -8.74 1.17
N PHE A 31 -3.93 -9.27 1.30
CA PHE A 31 -2.71 -8.47 1.28
C PHE A 31 -2.54 -7.72 -0.05
N VAL A 32 -2.77 -8.38 -1.18
CA VAL A 32 -2.72 -7.73 -2.50
C VAL A 32 -3.79 -6.64 -2.62
N GLY A 33 -5.02 -6.90 -2.13
CA GLY A 33 -6.10 -5.90 -2.10
C GLY A 33 -5.73 -4.66 -1.29
N VAL A 34 -5.25 -4.85 -0.06
CA VAL A 34 -4.78 -3.76 0.82
C VAL A 34 -3.61 -3.02 0.18
N LYS A 35 -2.67 -3.73 -0.43
CA LYS A 35 -1.52 -3.14 -1.12
C LYS A 35 -1.94 -2.17 -2.23
N TRP A 36 -2.91 -2.56 -3.06
CA TRP A 36 -3.40 -1.70 -4.15
C TRP A 36 -4.22 -0.52 -3.62
N SER A 37 -5.01 -0.72 -2.57
CA SER A 37 -5.79 0.35 -1.95
C SER A 37 -4.89 1.39 -1.29
N THR A 38 -3.84 0.97 -0.58
CA THR A 38 -2.87 1.91 0.00
C THR A 38 -2.09 2.64 -1.08
N SER A 39 -1.65 1.95 -2.14
CA SER A 39 -1.00 2.61 -3.29
C SER A 39 -1.89 3.69 -3.92
N LEU A 40 -3.17 3.39 -4.14
CA LEU A 40 -4.15 4.35 -4.65
C LEU A 40 -4.32 5.54 -3.70
N LEU A 41 -4.39 5.30 -2.39
CA LEU A 41 -4.48 6.35 -1.38
C LEU A 41 -3.27 7.30 -1.44
N PHE A 42 -2.06 6.76 -1.54
CA PHE A 42 -0.84 7.56 -1.68
C PHE A 42 -0.83 8.38 -2.98
N VAL A 43 -1.35 7.84 -4.08
CA VAL A 43 -1.54 8.58 -5.34
C VAL A 43 -2.50 9.75 -5.15
N LEU A 44 -3.66 9.52 -4.51
CA LEU A 44 -4.63 10.58 -4.23
C LEU A 44 -4.03 11.68 -3.33
N LEU A 45 -3.28 11.29 -2.29
CA LEU A 45 -2.55 12.22 -1.42
C LEU A 45 -1.48 12.99 -2.20
N GLY A 46 -0.74 12.34 -3.10
CA GLY A 46 0.26 12.96 -3.96
C GLY A 46 -0.34 14.01 -4.89
N VAL A 47 -1.48 13.69 -5.51
CA VAL A 47 -2.24 14.63 -6.36
C VAL A 47 -2.72 15.84 -5.56
N ARG A 48 -3.24 15.62 -4.35
CA ARG A 48 -3.84 16.68 -3.52
C ARG A 48 -2.82 17.58 -2.83
N TYR A 49 -1.75 17.01 -2.28
CA TYR A 49 -0.83 17.71 -1.37
C TYR A 49 0.55 17.98 -1.94
N ARG A 50 1.00 17.22 -2.96
CA ARG A 50 2.35 17.30 -3.55
C ARG A 50 3.46 17.44 -2.48
N PRO A 51 3.54 16.49 -1.55
CA PRO A 51 4.37 16.63 -0.36
C PRO A 51 5.85 16.77 -0.71
N LEU A 52 6.32 16.04 -1.73
CA LEU A 52 7.73 16.05 -2.12
C LEU A 52 8.10 17.36 -2.80
N ASN A 53 7.27 17.87 -3.72
CA ASN A 53 7.53 19.17 -4.33
C ASN A 53 7.66 20.23 -3.24
N ARG A 54 6.73 20.25 -2.26
CA ARG A 54 6.75 21.24 -1.18
C ARG A 54 8.04 21.19 -0.36
N LEU A 55 8.51 19.98 -0.02
CA LEU A 55 9.77 19.79 0.71
C LEU A 55 10.98 20.27 -0.11
N PHE A 56 11.05 19.94 -1.40
CA PHE A 56 12.20 20.29 -2.26
C PHE A 56 12.17 21.73 -2.80
N THR A 57 11.00 22.36 -2.91
CA THR A 57 10.89 23.77 -3.37
C THR A 57 11.13 24.76 -2.24
N SER A 58 10.79 24.41 -1.00
CA SER A 58 10.99 25.28 0.17
C SER A 58 12.45 25.75 0.32
N SER A 59 13.40 24.87 -0.02
CA SER A 59 14.82 25.18 0.06
C SER A 59 15.33 26.12 -1.05
N ARG A 60 14.64 26.22 -2.20
CA ARG A 60 15.09 27.06 -3.33
C ARG A 60 14.47 28.46 -3.37
N THR A 61 13.25 28.64 -2.86
CA THR A 61 12.52 29.91 -3.01
C THR A 61 13.13 31.06 -2.21
N ARG A 62 13.90 30.80 -1.15
CA ARG A 62 14.59 31.85 -0.38
C ARG A 62 15.69 32.55 -1.18
N PHE A 63 16.30 31.87 -2.15
CA PHE A 63 17.41 32.43 -2.91
C PHE A 63 16.96 33.16 -4.18
N THR A 64 15.85 32.71 -4.78
CA THR A 64 15.39 33.24 -6.08
C THR A 64 14.48 34.45 -5.96
N SER A 65 13.78 34.66 -4.83
CA SER A 65 12.88 35.80 -4.64
C SER A 65 13.64 37.13 -4.50
N THR A 66 14.79 37.13 -3.82
CA THR A 66 15.72 38.26 -3.76
C THR A 66 16.34 38.57 -5.12
N LEU A 67 16.67 37.56 -5.91
CA LEU A 67 17.18 37.75 -7.27
C LEU A 67 16.11 38.26 -8.25
N LYS A 68 14.87 37.75 -8.17
CA LYS A 68 13.77 38.16 -9.07
C LYS A 68 13.31 39.59 -8.80
N LYS A 69 13.30 40.04 -7.54
CA LYS A 69 12.99 41.43 -7.16
C LYS A 69 14.05 42.42 -7.67
N ASN A 70 15.31 42.02 -7.77
CA ASN A 70 16.38 42.84 -8.35
C ASN A 70 16.43 42.79 -9.88
N ARG A 71 15.86 41.76 -10.51
CA ARG A 71 15.87 41.60 -11.99
C ARG A 71 14.99 42.62 -12.73
N SER A 72 13.97 43.17 -12.08
CA SER A 72 13.11 44.20 -12.66
C SER A 72 13.70 45.61 -12.61
N ASN A 73 14.86 45.80 -11.98
CA ASN A 73 15.53 47.09 -11.94
C ASN A 73 16.45 47.24 -13.19
N PRO A 74 16.13 48.14 -14.13
CA PRO A 74 16.85 48.26 -15.40
C PRO A 74 18.35 48.59 -15.21
N SER A 75 18.71 49.20 -14.09
CA SER A 75 20.10 49.49 -13.72
C SER A 75 20.97 48.24 -13.55
N TYR A 76 20.37 47.08 -13.30
CA TYR A 76 21.08 45.80 -13.12
C TYR A 76 21.21 44.96 -14.39
N SER A 77 20.59 45.36 -15.52
CA SER A 77 20.60 44.63 -16.79
C SER A 77 22.01 44.18 -17.27
N PRO A 78 23.04 45.06 -17.32
CA PRO A 78 24.37 44.66 -17.79
C PRO A 78 25.09 43.75 -16.79
N TYR A 79 24.82 43.88 -15.49
CA TYR A 79 25.39 43.02 -14.46
C TYR A 79 24.77 41.63 -14.47
N ILE A 80 23.45 41.53 -14.67
CA ILE A 80 22.74 40.26 -14.81
C ILE A 80 23.24 39.50 -16.03
N LYS A 81 23.46 40.18 -17.16
CA LYS A 81 23.99 39.52 -18.37
C LYS A 81 25.39 38.94 -18.15
N ARG A 82 26.27 39.66 -17.44
CA ARG A 82 27.61 39.16 -17.06
C ARG A 82 27.54 38.06 -16.00
N TYR A 83 26.58 38.12 -15.09
CA TYR A 83 26.36 37.08 -14.08
C TYR A 83 25.80 35.80 -14.71
N ASP A 84 24.84 35.89 -15.65
CA ASP A 84 24.31 34.76 -16.43
C ASP A 84 25.41 34.12 -17.29
N GLN A 85 26.27 34.93 -17.93
CA GLN A 85 27.44 34.42 -18.66
C GLN A 85 28.45 33.71 -17.74
N ARG A 86 28.82 34.32 -16.61
CA ARG A 86 29.72 33.68 -15.63
C ARG A 86 29.11 32.47 -14.98
N THR A 87 27.81 32.43 -14.71
CA THR A 87 27.15 31.24 -14.17
C THR A 87 26.99 30.14 -15.20
N ALA A 88 26.86 30.46 -16.49
CA ALA A 88 26.91 29.47 -17.55
C ALA A 88 28.32 28.86 -17.69
N GLU A 89 29.38 29.67 -17.64
CA GLU A 89 30.77 29.20 -17.64
C GLU A 89 31.12 28.46 -16.35
N PHE A 90 30.70 28.98 -15.20
CA PHE A 90 30.89 28.34 -13.90
C PHE A 90 30.11 27.04 -13.83
N ASN A 91 28.88 26.95 -14.32
CA ASN A 91 28.18 25.67 -14.43
C ASN A 91 28.92 24.71 -15.36
N ARG A 92 29.52 25.17 -16.47
CA ARG A 92 30.37 24.32 -17.32
C ARG A 92 31.60 23.78 -16.56
N ILE A 93 32.25 24.59 -15.73
CA ILE A 93 33.51 24.26 -15.03
C ILE A 93 33.28 23.53 -13.69
N HIS A 94 32.21 23.88 -12.96
CA HIS A 94 31.83 23.26 -11.69
C HIS A 94 30.99 21.98 -11.86
N VAL A 95 30.26 21.79 -12.95
CA VAL A 95 29.69 20.46 -13.25
C VAL A 95 30.79 19.40 -13.40
N SER A 96 32.02 19.80 -13.75
CA SER A 96 33.18 18.90 -13.78
C SER A 96 33.98 18.80 -12.46
N SER A 97 33.81 19.70 -11.49
CA SER A 97 34.66 19.76 -10.27
C SER A 97 33.91 19.76 -8.93
N HIS A 98 32.58 19.93 -8.91
CA HIS A 98 31.76 19.92 -7.69
C HIS A 98 31.02 18.60 -7.44
N THR A 99 31.50 17.51 -8.04
CA THR A 99 30.93 16.16 -7.86
C THR A 99 31.19 15.56 -6.47
N GLN A 100 31.90 16.25 -5.56
CA GLN A 100 32.42 15.62 -4.33
C GLN A 100 31.79 16.03 -2.99
N THR A 101 30.88 17.00 -2.91
CA THR A 101 30.10 17.23 -1.67
C THR A 101 28.67 17.68 -1.92
N LEU A 102 28.04 17.27 -3.04
CA LEU A 102 26.58 17.32 -3.12
C LEU A 102 26.04 16.52 -1.94
N THR A 103 25.41 17.23 -1.00
CA THR A 103 24.77 16.60 0.15
C THR A 103 23.86 15.50 -0.38
N PHE A 104 23.79 14.36 0.30
CA PHE A 104 22.96 13.22 -0.11
C PHE A 104 21.55 13.64 -0.55
N TYR A 105 21.00 14.68 0.07
CA TYR A 105 19.72 15.32 -0.28
C TYR A 105 19.66 15.99 -1.65
N GLU A 106 20.70 16.69 -2.10
CA GLU A 106 20.73 17.33 -3.42
C GLU A 106 20.88 16.29 -4.54
N SER A 107 21.65 15.22 -4.28
CA SER A 107 21.73 14.06 -5.16
C SER A 107 20.37 13.36 -5.30
N LEU A 108 19.66 13.16 -4.19
CA LEU A 108 18.29 12.63 -4.21
C LEU A 108 17.31 13.58 -4.92
N GLY A 109 17.38 14.89 -4.67
CA GLY A 109 16.49 15.88 -5.26
C GLY A 109 16.65 15.99 -6.79
N SER A 110 17.88 15.92 -7.29
CA SER A 110 18.16 15.92 -8.74
C SER A 110 17.66 14.64 -9.42
N LYS A 111 17.95 13.46 -8.85
CA LYS A 111 17.42 12.17 -9.33
C LYS A 111 15.90 12.15 -9.30
N TYR A 112 15.30 12.66 -8.22
CA TYR A 112 13.86 12.78 -8.06
C TYR A 112 13.23 13.59 -9.19
N ARG A 113 13.78 14.77 -9.53
CA ARG A 113 13.24 15.60 -10.62
C ARG A 113 13.34 14.92 -11.98
N LEU A 114 14.42 14.20 -12.24
CA LEU A 114 14.59 13.47 -13.49
C LEU A 114 13.61 12.29 -13.60
N ILE A 115 13.37 11.58 -12.50
CA ILE A 115 12.38 10.49 -12.46
C ILE A 115 10.96 11.06 -12.59
N SER A 116 10.65 12.14 -11.87
CA SER A 116 9.32 12.75 -11.90
C SER A 116 9.00 13.39 -13.24
N SER A 117 9.98 13.99 -13.94
CA SER A 117 9.77 14.52 -15.30
C SER A 117 9.47 13.39 -16.29
N LYS A 118 10.25 12.30 -16.26
CA LYS A 118 10.03 11.13 -17.13
C LYS A 118 8.68 10.46 -16.86
N MET A 119 8.31 10.30 -15.60
CA MET A 119 6.99 9.77 -15.23
C MET A 119 5.87 10.72 -15.64
N SER A 120 6.07 12.03 -15.47
CA SER A 120 5.09 13.04 -15.87
C SER A 120 4.86 13.01 -17.38
N GLU A 121 5.92 12.91 -18.18
CA GLU A 121 5.84 12.78 -19.64
C GLU A 121 5.15 11.48 -20.05
N ALA A 122 5.49 10.34 -19.43
CA ALA A 122 4.86 9.05 -19.70
C ALA A 122 3.37 9.01 -19.32
N VAL A 123 2.99 9.69 -18.25
CA VAL A 123 1.59 9.80 -17.82
C VAL A 123 0.83 10.76 -18.74
N ALA A 124 1.44 11.88 -19.14
CA ALA A 124 0.83 12.84 -20.05
C ALA A 124 0.62 12.30 -21.46
N SER A 125 1.47 11.37 -21.92
CA SER A 125 1.31 10.71 -23.23
C SER A 125 0.23 9.62 -23.24
N SER A 126 -0.27 9.20 -22.08
CA SER A 126 -1.30 8.16 -21.98
C SER A 126 -2.72 8.72 -22.26
N PRO A 127 -3.46 8.16 -23.23
CA PRO A 127 -4.83 8.60 -23.55
C PRO A 127 -5.79 8.48 -22.36
N MET A 128 -5.58 7.46 -21.52
CA MET A 128 -6.37 7.22 -20.32
C MET A 128 -6.30 8.42 -19.36
N PHE A 129 -5.10 8.95 -19.14
CA PHE A 129 -4.91 10.11 -18.27
C PHE A 129 -5.48 11.39 -18.89
N GLY A 130 -5.43 11.52 -20.22
CA GLY A 130 -6.09 12.62 -20.93
C GLY A 130 -7.63 12.61 -20.77
N SER A 131 -8.24 11.44 -20.62
CA SER A 131 -9.68 11.33 -20.32
C SER A 131 -9.99 11.66 -18.86
N ILE A 132 -9.14 11.21 -17.93
CA ILE A 132 -9.27 11.52 -16.50
C ILE A 132 -9.10 13.02 -16.26
N SER A 133 -8.07 13.66 -16.81
CA SER A 133 -7.82 15.09 -16.66
C SER A 133 -8.99 15.94 -17.17
N ARG A 134 -9.56 15.57 -18.32
CA ARG A 134 -10.78 16.20 -18.88
C ARG A 134 -11.99 16.03 -17.97
N LYS A 135 -12.21 14.84 -17.40
CA LYS A 135 -13.34 14.59 -16.49
C LYS A 135 -13.26 15.42 -15.21
N PHE A 136 -12.05 15.67 -14.69
CA PHE A 136 -11.84 16.40 -13.44
C PHE A 136 -11.46 17.88 -13.63
N ASN A 137 -11.42 18.41 -14.86
CA ASN A 137 -10.94 19.77 -15.17
C ASN A 137 -9.57 20.08 -14.53
N LEU A 138 -8.67 19.09 -14.53
CA LEU A 138 -7.32 19.24 -13.99
C LEU A 138 -6.31 19.38 -15.13
N GLU A 139 -5.35 20.29 -14.98
CA GLU A 139 -4.20 20.36 -15.88
C GLU A 139 -3.40 19.04 -15.83
N PRO A 140 -3.04 18.43 -16.98
CA PRO A 140 -2.46 17.10 -17.03
C PRO A 140 -1.05 17.03 -16.41
N ALA A 141 -0.23 18.06 -16.58
CA ALA A 141 1.12 18.12 -16.02
C ALA A 141 1.15 18.11 -14.47
N PRO A 142 0.42 18.98 -13.76
CA PRO A 142 0.37 18.94 -12.30
C PRO A 142 -0.27 17.66 -11.74
N LEU A 143 -1.23 17.07 -12.46
CA LEU A 143 -1.83 15.78 -12.10
C LEU A 143 -0.78 14.67 -12.20
N ALA A 144 -0.06 14.61 -13.32
CA ALA A 144 0.97 13.61 -13.58
C ALA A 144 2.12 13.68 -12.56
N LEU A 145 2.55 14.89 -12.21
CA LEU A 145 3.52 15.12 -11.14
C LEU A 145 3.01 14.59 -9.79
N GLY A 146 1.75 14.86 -9.45
CA GLY A 146 1.14 14.38 -8.21
C GLY A 146 1.05 12.86 -8.13
N VAL A 147 0.72 12.19 -9.25
CA VAL A 147 0.71 10.73 -9.36
C VAL A 147 2.12 10.15 -9.16
N ALA A 148 3.12 10.74 -9.83
CA ALA A 148 4.51 10.33 -9.69
C ALA A 148 5.00 10.48 -8.24
N GLU A 149 4.62 11.57 -7.57
CA GLU A 149 4.92 11.81 -6.15
C GLU A 149 4.29 10.77 -5.24
N GLY A 150 3.01 10.46 -5.44
CA GLY A 150 2.31 9.46 -4.65
C GLY A 150 2.92 8.08 -4.80
N LEU A 151 3.25 7.66 -6.04
CA LEU A 151 3.91 6.39 -6.30
C LEU A 151 5.31 6.31 -5.68
N LEU A 152 6.08 7.39 -5.75
CA LEU A 152 7.42 7.42 -5.17
C LEU A 152 7.37 7.39 -3.64
N LEU A 153 6.44 8.15 -3.04
CA LEU A 153 6.20 8.13 -1.60
C LEU A 153 5.78 6.74 -1.13
N TYR A 154 4.86 6.09 -1.86
CA TYR A 154 4.45 4.72 -1.60
C TYR A 154 5.64 3.74 -1.66
N LYS A 155 6.52 3.83 -2.66
CA LYS A 155 7.71 2.97 -2.75
C LYS A 155 8.64 3.12 -1.55
N ILE A 156 8.83 4.34 -1.07
CA ILE A 156 9.67 4.62 0.10
C ILE A 156 9.03 4.05 1.37
N THR A 157 7.73 4.27 1.56
CA THR A 157 7.00 3.79 2.75
C THR A 157 6.74 2.28 2.72
N PHE A 158 6.72 1.66 1.54
CA PHE A 158 6.43 0.23 1.33
C PHE A 158 7.38 -0.69 2.11
N LEU A 159 8.65 -0.33 2.26
CA LEU A 159 9.62 -1.13 3.04
C LEU A 159 9.19 -1.32 4.50
N ILE A 160 8.48 -0.34 5.06
CA ILE A 160 7.99 -0.37 6.43
C ILE A 160 6.54 -0.83 6.48
N HIS A 161 5.71 -0.41 5.52
CA HIS A 161 4.29 -0.74 5.47
C HIS A 161 4.03 -2.21 5.14
N ALA A 162 4.77 -2.81 4.19
CA ALA A 162 4.46 -4.16 3.74
C ALA A 162 4.58 -5.23 4.85
N PRO A 163 5.66 -5.26 5.67
CA PRO A 163 5.73 -6.18 6.80
C PRO A 163 4.64 -5.93 7.84
N LEU A 164 4.32 -4.65 8.08
CA LEU A 164 3.34 -4.22 9.07
C LEU A 164 1.90 -4.60 8.65
N GLU A 165 1.54 -4.33 7.39
CA GLU A 165 0.26 -4.74 6.80
C GLU A 165 0.10 -6.26 6.82
N LEU A 166 1.13 -7.01 6.41
CA LEU A 166 1.10 -8.46 6.45
C LEU A 166 0.92 -8.98 7.88
N TYR A 167 1.63 -8.39 8.85
CA TYR A 167 1.49 -8.72 10.26
C TYR A 167 0.06 -8.49 10.77
N PHE A 168 -0.55 -7.34 10.43
CA PHE A 168 -1.93 -7.04 10.82
C PHE A 168 -2.93 -7.99 10.19
N ILE A 169 -2.78 -8.34 8.91
CA ILE A 169 -3.66 -9.28 8.23
C ILE A 169 -3.56 -10.66 8.90
N VAL A 170 -2.35 -11.17 9.12
CA VAL A 170 -2.14 -12.45 9.81
C VAL A 170 -2.78 -12.43 11.20
N LYS A 171 -2.59 -11.35 11.97
CA LYS A 171 -3.20 -11.20 13.29
C LYS A 171 -4.73 -11.14 13.24
N PHE A 172 -5.30 -10.52 12.23
CA PHE A 172 -6.74 -10.47 12.01
C PHE A 172 -7.32 -11.87 11.77
N PHE A 173 -6.70 -12.68 10.89
CA PHE A 173 -7.14 -14.07 10.66
C PHE A 173 -6.94 -14.97 11.89
N GLN A 174 -5.81 -14.83 12.59
CA GLN A 174 -5.58 -15.55 13.86
C GLN A 174 -6.65 -15.23 14.91
N ARG A 175 -7.12 -13.98 14.98
CA ARG A 175 -8.16 -13.56 15.90
C ARG A 175 -9.53 -14.13 15.51
N ARG A 176 -9.89 -14.03 14.23
CA ARG A 176 -11.17 -14.57 13.73
C ARG A 176 -11.31 -16.06 14.03
N LYS A 177 -10.25 -16.85 13.84
CA LYS A 177 -10.23 -18.28 14.15
C LYS A 177 -10.45 -18.60 15.63
N LYS A 178 -9.93 -17.77 16.54
CA LYS A 178 -10.17 -17.94 17.98
C LYS A 178 -11.64 -17.69 18.34
N GLU A 179 -12.26 -16.70 17.70
CA GLU A 179 -13.67 -16.37 17.90
C GLU A 179 -14.57 -17.50 17.37
N GLU A 180 -14.25 -18.05 16.20
CA GLU A 180 -14.94 -19.21 15.60
C GLU A 180 -14.87 -20.47 16.48
N ASN A 181 -13.67 -20.81 16.99
CA ASN A 181 -13.51 -21.94 17.91
C ASN A 181 -14.28 -21.73 19.24
N THR A 182 -14.30 -20.50 19.75
CA THR A 182 -15.02 -20.17 20.99
C THR A 182 -16.52 -20.26 20.78
N PHE A 183 -17.01 -19.81 19.62
CA PHE A 183 -18.41 -19.88 19.26
C PHE A 183 -18.86 -21.33 19.09
N GLY A 184 -18.12 -22.15 18.33
CA GLY A 184 -18.42 -23.58 18.18
C GLY A 184 -18.41 -24.33 19.51
N GLN A 185 -17.50 -24.00 20.43
CA GLN A 185 -17.48 -24.60 21.76
C GLN A 185 -18.68 -24.19 22.62
N LYS A 186 -19.13 -22.93 22.54
CA LYS A 186 -20.33 -22.46 23.26
C LYS A 186 -21.59 -23.12 22.73
N VAL A 187 -21.77 -23.15 21.41
CA VAL A 187 -22.93 -23.81 20.77
C VAL A 187 -22.95 -25.29 21.09
N GLY A 188 -21.81 -25.99 21.01
CA GLY A 188 -21.73 -27.40 21.38
C GLY A 188 -22.06 -27.67 22.86
N ARG A 189 -21.72 -26.74 23.76
CA ARG A 189 -22.07 -26.83 25.19
C ARG A 189 -23.56 -26.59 25.42
N GLU A 190 -24.13 -25.55 24.82
CA GLU A 190 -25.56 -25.25 24.94
C GLU A 190 -26.40 -26.40 24.40
N ILE A 191 -26.04 -26.95 23.23
CA ILE A 191 -26.69 -28.15 22.69
C ILE A 191 -26.55 -29.31 23.68
N GLY A 192 -25.35 -29.58 24.21
CA GLY A 192 -25.15 -30.61 25.24
C GLY A 192 -26.01 -30.43 26.50
N ASP A 193 -26.20 -29.19 26.96
CA ASP A 193 -27.03 -28.88 28.12
C ASP A 193 -28.53 -29.12 27.82
N PHE A 194 -29.01 -28.79 26.60
CA PHE A 194 -30.38 -29.11 26.16
C PHE A 194 -30.63 -30.61 26.07
N VAL A 195 -29.61 -31.34 25.61
CA VAL A 195 -29.60 -32.80 25.51
C VAL A 195 -29.75 -33.45 26.89
N ASP A 196 -28.97 -33.00 27.87
CA ASP A 196 -29.01 -33.53 29.24
C ASP A 196 -30.32 -33.19 29.97
N LEU A 197 -31.01 -32.11 29.57
CA LEU A 197 -32.32 -31.73 30.10
C LEU A 197 -33.49 -32.57 29.56
N GLY A 198 -33.24 -33.51 28.65
CA GLY A 198 -34.28 -34.37 28.07
C GLY A 198 -35.29 -33.59 27.21
N ILE A 199 -34.89 -32.41 26.69
CA ILE A 199 -35.72 -31.61 25.81
C ILE A 199 -35.75 -32.30 24.45
N MET A 200 -36.88 -32.93 24.14
CA MET A 200 -37.14 -33.61 22.88
C MET A 200 -37.33 -32.56 21.78
N VAL A 201 -36.52 -32.64 20.72
CA VAL A 201 -36.67 -31.80 19.53
C VAL A 201 -37.59 -32.53 18.57
N TYR A 202 -38.75 -31.94 18.31
CA TYR A 202 -39.71 -32.41 17.31
C TYR A 202 -39.47 -31.63 16.01
N ASP A 203 -39.59 -32.29 14.87
CA ASP A 203 -39.62 -31.59 13.59
C ASP A 203 -40.97 -30.88 13.37
N ASP A 204 -41.09 -30.15 12.25
CA ASP A 204 -42.33 -29.47 11.86
C ASP A 204 -43.51 -30.45 11.65
N GLU A 205 -43.25 -31.76 11.52
CA GLU A 205 -44.25 -32.82 11.39
C GLU A 205 -44.62 -33.45 12.74
N GLY A 206 -43.95 -33.06 13.83
CA GLY A 206 -44.20 -33.57 15.18
C GLY A 206 -43.59 -34.94 15.45
N GLU A 207 -42.71 -35.45 14.59
CA GLU A 207 -41.96 -36.68 14.87
C GLU A 207 -40.77 -36.40 15.80
N GLU A 208 -40.53 -37.31 16.74
CA GLU A 208 -39.32 -37.28 17.55
C GLU A 208 -38.11 -37.50 16.65
N VAL A 209 -37.35 -36.42 16.41
CA VAL A 209 -36.10 -36.54 15.67
C VAL A 209 -35.08 -37.16 16.60
N GLY A 210 -34.97 -38.49 16.53
CA GLY A 210 -34.03 -39.26 17.34
C GLY A 210 -32.61 -38.68 17.25
N PHE A 211 -31.92 -38.65 18.39
CA PHE A 211 -30.56 -38.14 18.59
C PHE A 211 -29.52 -38.54 17.53
N GLU A 212 -29.76 -39.65 16.83
CA GLU A 212 -28.92 -40.17 15.77
C GLU A 212 -28.92 -39.27 14.53
N VAL A 213 -30.05 -38.64 14.19
CA VAL A 213 -30.16 -37.75 13.03
C VAL A 213 -29.37 -36.47 13.26
N VAL A 214 -29.44 -35.87 14.45
CA VAL A 214 -28.65 -34.67 14.78
C VAL A 214 -27.16 -34.98 14.77
N LYS A 215 -26.74 -36.16 15.26
CA LYS A 215 -25.34 -36.60 15.18
C LYS A 215 -24.90 -36.83 13.74
N GLU A 216 -25.75 -37.38 12.87
CA GLU A 216 -25.42 -37.55 11.46
C GLU A 216 -25.34 -36.22 10.72
N VAL A 217 -26.27 -35.30 10.94
CA VAL A 217 -26.26 -33.97 10.33
C VAL A 217 -24.99 -33.20 10.73
N VAL A 218 -24.62 -33.19 12.02
CA VAL A 218 -23.39 -32.53 12.50
C VAL A 218 -22.12 -33.22 11.95
N LYS A 219 -22.17 -34.53 11.71
CA LYS A 219 -21.05 -35.31 11.17
C LYS A 219 -20.91 -35.15 9.65
N GLU A 220 -22.01 -34.95 8.94
CA GLU A 220 -22.05 -34.60 7.52
C GLU A 220 -21.53 -33.17 7.30
N GLU A 221 -21.96 -32.20 8.13
CA GLU A 221 -21.53 -30.80 8.03
C GLU A 221 -20.00 -30.66 8.24
N ASN A 222 -19.44 -31.39 9.21
CA ASN A 222 -17.99 -31.39 9.46
C ASN A 222 -17.17 -32.14 8.39
N LYS A 223 -17.77 -33.02 7.59
CA LYS A 223 -17.07 -33.68 6.46
C LYS A 223 -16.93 -32.76 5.25
N GLY A 224 -17.77 -31.74 5.10
CA GLY A 224 -17.76 -30.81 3.96
C GLY A 224 -16.67 -29.74 4.01
N GLU A 225 -16.22 -29.30 5.18
CA GLU A 225 -15.25 -28.20 5.30
C GLU A 225 -13.76 -28.60 5.14
N GLY A 226 -13.51 -29.88 4.85
CA GLY A 226 -12.18 -30.48 4.71
C GLY A 226 -11.65 -30.64 3.28
N THR A 227 -12.44 -30.34 2.25
CA THR A 227 -12.05 -30.37 0.83
C THR A 227 -11.87 -28.98 0.25
#